data_AF-A0A840EVV6-F1
#
_entry.id   AF-A0A840EVV6-F1
#
_cell.length_a   1.000
_cell.length_b   1.000
_cell.length_c   1.000
_cell.angle_alpha   90.00
_cell.angle_beta   90.00
_cell.angle_gamma   90.00
#
_symmetry.space_group_name_H-M   'P 1'
#
loop_
_entity.id
_entity.type
_entity.pdbx_description
1 polymer ?
#
loop_
_entity_poly.entity_id
_entity_poly.type
_entity_poly.pdbx_seq_one_letter_code
_entity_poly.pdbx_strand_id
1 'polypeptide(L)'
;MKKLITIIFTMVILTVQGQDLDPAYYLFGLSFDYSISTYPGKRLKRHKFNPRIHESDLGNILRLSEVTNKEFKKIKPQKDCRNCDEFYELKSVPWKLGEFYNFFYEKIKGTRPKKVTGIVKNEVIENASINQMKSFLAGIYNGFGTMSGDTIIFQFGHVNSKLEITERFIDSLDGAEFMKTIPVEKDILGGGPLLIFVPKGNLKKFLLNERKRINTLANRANSSAPK
;
A
#
# COMPACT_ATOMS: atom_id res chain seq x y z
N MET A 1 -10.39 -41.39 22.05
CA MET A 1 -10.49 -39.94 22.34
C MET A 1 -9.17 -39.15 22.30
N LYS A 2 -7.99 -39.75 22.07
CA LYS A 2 -6.71 -39.00 21.97
C LYS A 2 -6.35 -38.48 20.56
N LYS A 3 -6.99 -38.98 19.49
CA LYS A 3 -6.69 -38.58 18.09
C LYS A 3 -7.53 -37.40 17.57
N LEU A 4 -8.61 -37.02 18.26
CA LEU A 4 -9.48 -35.91 17.85
C LEU A 4 -8.93 -34.54 18.29
N ILE A 5 -8.13 -34.52 19.36
CA ILE A 5 -7.54 -33.29 19.91
C ILE A 5 -6.42 -32.77 18.99
N THR A 6 -5.72 -33.66 18.28
CA THR A 6 -4.61 -33.28 17.38
C THR A 6 -5.10 -32.53 16.15
N ILE A 7 -6.29 -32.82 15.62
CA ILE A 7 -6.86 -32.16 14.43
C ILE A 7 -7.33 -30.74 14.77
N ILE A 8 -7.89 -30.53 15.97
CA ILE A 8 -8.27 -29.20 16.46
C ILE A 8 -7.01 -28.36 16.72
N PHE A 9 -5.95 -28.96 17.29
CA PHE A 9 -4.69 -28.25 17.53
C PHE A 9 -3.92 -27.92 16.24
N THR A 10 -3.99 -28.75 15.19
CA THR A 10 -3.36 -28.43 13.90
C THR A 10 -4.15 -27.41 13.08
N MET A 11 -5.48 -27.31 13.25
CA MET A 11 -6.25 -26.19 12.69
C MET A 11 -5.97 -24.86 13.41
N VAL A 12 -5.64 -24.89 14.70
CA VAL A 12 -5.21 -23.69 15.45
C VAL A 12 -3.79 -23.25 15.08
N ILE A 13 -2.92 -24.15 14.59
CA ILE A 13 -1.53 -23.81 14.20
C ILE A 13 -1.44 -23.24 12.76
N LEU A 14 -2.49 -23.39 11.94
CA LEU A 14 -2.57 -22.72 10.63
C LEU A 14 -3.05 -21.27 10.70
N THR A 15 -3.44 -20.77 11.88
CA THR A 15 -3.57 -19.33 12.12
C THR A 15 -2.20 -18.70 12.34
N VAL A 16 -1.39 -18.64 11.29
CA VAL A 16 -0.64 -17.39 11.08
C VAL A 16 -1.74 -16.36 10.86
N GLN A 17 -2.16 -15.75 11.97
CA GLN A 17 -3.28 -14.83 12.13
C GLN A 17 -3.33 -13.92 10.91
N GLY A 18 -4.38 -14.04 10.09
CA GLY A 18 -4.69 -13.04 9.09
C GLY A 18 -4.82 -11.72 9.86
N GLN A 19 -3.88 -10.81 9.66
CA GLN A 19 -4.04 -9.46 10.18
C GLN A 19 -5.29 -8.91 9.52
N ASP A 20 -6.30 -8.63 10.34
CA ASP A 20 -7.49 -7.93 9.88
C ASP A 20 -7.04 -6.56 9.38
N LEU A 21 -7.33 -6.27 8.12
CA LEU A 21 -6.89 -5.07 7.43
C LEU A 21 -8.10 -4.46 6.74
N ASP A 22 -8.30 -3.16 6.94
CA ASP A 22 -9.22 -2.38 6.14
C ASP A 22 -8.66 -2.31 4.70
N PRO A 23 -9.33 -2.91 3.70
CA PRO A 23 -8.77 -2.98 2.36
C PRO A 23 -8.65 -1.61 1.68
N ALA A 24 -9.54 -0.67 2.01
CA ALA A 24 -9.52 0.66 1.43
C ALA A 24 -8.30 1.45 1.93
N TYR A 25 -8.07 1.45 3.25
CA TYR A 25 -6.92 2.13 3.85
C TYR A 25 -5.59 1.45 3.50
N TYR A 26 -5.56 0.11 3.38
CA TYR A 26 -4.36 -0.60 2.93
C TYR A 26 -3.96 -0.22 1.50
N LEU A 27 -4.92 -0.24 0.56
CA LEU A 27 -4.68 0.20 -0.82
C LEU A 27 -4.36 1.69 -0.91
N PHE A 28 -4.98 2.50 -0.04
CA PHE A 28 -4.68 3.91 0.07
C PHE A 28 -3.22 4.12 0.49
N GLY A 29 -2.70 3.41 1.48
CA GLY A 29 -1.29 3.44 1.86
C GLY A 29 -0.34 3.01 0.73
N LEU A 30 -0.69 1.95 0.00
CA LEU A 30 0.12 1.41 -1.11
C LEU A 30 0.14 2.31 -2.36
N SER A 31 -0.92 3.08 -2.60
CA SER A 31 -1.04 3.86 -3.84
C SER A 31 0.00 4.99 -3.92
N PHE A 32 0.38 5.37 -5.13
CA PHE A 32 1.10 6.63 -5.35
C PHE A 32 0.16 7.83 -5.11
N ASP A 33 0.75 8.97 -4.80
CA ASP A 33 0.01 10.22 -4.68
C ASP A 33 -0.60 10.66 -6.00
N TYR A 34 -1.80 11.22 -5.94
CA TYR A 34 -2.50 11.75 -7.11
C TYR A 34 -1.88 13.09 -7.52
N SER A 35 -0.85 13.03 -8.37
CA SER A 35 -0.35 14.17 -9.13
C SER A 35 -0.19 13.76 -10.59
N ILE A 36 -1.23 14.01 -11.39
CA ILE A 36 -1.25 13.62 -12.80
C ILE A 36 -1.20 14.85 -13.72
N SER A 37 -0.30 14.80 -14.70
CA SER A 37 -0.37 15.66 -15.88
C SER A 37 -1.62 15.25 -16.67
N THR A 38 -2.50 16.20 -16.95
CA THR A 38 -3.80 15.90 -17.56
C THR A 38 -3.67 15.43 -19.01
N TYR A 39 -4.26 14.26 -19.30
CA TYR A 39 -5.09 14.09 -20.49
C TYR A 39 -6.55 13.98 -20.03
N PRO A 40 -7.50 14.72 -20.62
CA PRO A 40 -8.86 14.83 -20.13
C PRO A 40 -9.65 13.56 -20.51
N GLY A 41 -10.44 13.02 -19.58
CA GLY A 41 -11.45 12.05 -20.01
C GLY A 41 -12.27 11.34 -18.94
N LYS A 42 -11.84 11.26 -17.68
CA LYS A 42 -12.60 10.48 -16.69
C LYS A 42 -12.75 11.22 -15.37
N ARG A 43 -13.97 11.17 -14.82
CA ARG A 43 -14.33 11.66 -13.49
C ARG A 43 -13.31 11.09 -12.49
N LEU A 44 -12.41 11.91 -11.96
CA LEU A 44 -11.32 11.46 -11.08
C LEU A 44 -11.83 10.77 -9.82
N LYS A 45 -12.99 11.20 -9.31
CA LYS A 45 -13.76 10.53 -8.25
C LYS A 45 -14.21 9.09 -8.60
N ARG A 46 -14.16 8.71 -9.88
CA ARG A 46 -14.46 7.35 -10.38
C ARG A 46 -13.21 6.62 -10.85
N HIS A 47 -12.03 7.21 -10.71
CA HIS A 47 -10.79 6.54 -11.05
C HIS A 47 -10.62 5.36 -10.09
N LYS A 48 -10.58 4.16 -10.66
CA LYS A 48 -10.33 2.95 -9.89
C LYS A 48 -8.83 2.77 -9.74
N PHE A 49 -8.39 2.37 -8.56
CA PHE A 49 -7.03 1.89 -8.38
C PHE A 49 -6.90 0.56 -9.14
N ASN A 50 -6.00 0.48 -10.10
CA ASN A 50 -5.71 -0.76 -10.83
C ASN A 50 -4.20 -1.01 -10.69
N PRO A 51 -3.73 -1.52 -9.54
CA PRO A 51 -2.32 -1.79 -9.36
C PRO A 51 -1.87 -2.83 -10.39
N ARG A 52 -0.72 -2.56 -10.99
CA ARG A 52 0.03 -3.49 -11.83
C ARG A 52 1.33 -3.79 -11.12
N ILE A 53 1.56 -5.06 -10.85
CA ILE A 53 2.70 -5.53 -10.04
C ILE A 53 3.43 -6.57 -10.86
N HIS A 54 4.76 -6.46 -10.90
CA HIS A 54 5.61 -7.40 -11.61
C HIS A 54 5.60 -8.76 -10.90
N GLU A 55 5.75 -9.86 -11.66
CA GLU A 55 5.65 -11.22 -11.13
C GLU A 55 6.76 -11.57 -10.12
N SER A 56 7.88 -10.84 -10.13
CA SER A 56 8.91 -10.93 -9.09
C SER A 56 8.38 -10.61 -7.69
N ASP A 57 7.33 -9.81 -7.58
CA ASP A 57 6.70 -9.41 -6.32
C ASP A 57 5.48 -10.28 -6.01
N LEU A 58 5.54 -11.58 -6.32
CA LEU A 58 4.43 -12.53 -6.16
C LEU A 58 3.82 -12.53 -4.75
N GLY A 59 4.65 -12.37 -3.71
CA GLY A 59 4.16 -12.25 -2.33
C GLY A 59 3.20 -11.07 -2.14
N ASN A 60 3.45 -9.94 -2.81
CA ASN A 60 2.61 -8.75 -2.77
C ASN A 60 1.32 -8.94 -3.56
N ILE A 61 1.40 -9.57 -4.73
CA ILE A 61 0.23 -9.95 -5.53
C ILE A 61 -0.73 -10.82 -4.70
N LEU A 62 -0.19 -11.85 -4.05
CA LEU A 62 -0.97 -12.76 -3.21
C LEU A 62 -1.50 -12.05 -1.96
N ARG A 63 -0.67 -11.24 -1.29
CA ARG A 63 -1.10 -10.51 -0.10
C ARG A 63 -2.23 -9.54 -0.39
N LEU A 64 -2.12 -8.77 -1.47
CA LEU A 64 -3.20 -7.88 -1.91
C LEU A 64 -4.45 -8.66 -2.29
N SER A 65 -4.31 -9.83 -2.90
CA SER A 65 -5.46 -10.69 -3.19
C SER A 65 -6.17 -11.14 -1.92
N GLU A 66 -5.42 -11.53 -0.88
CA GLU A 66 -5.97 -11.88 0.44
C GLU A 66 -6.69 -10.70 1.10
N VAL A 67 -6.07 -9.51 1.12
CA VAL A 67 -6.64 -8.30 1.75
C VAL A 67 -7.90 -7.83 1.02
N THR A 68 -7.86 -7.81 -0.30
CA THR A 68 -8.97 -7.28 -1.11
C THR A 68 -10.05 -8.31 -1.39
N ASN A 69 -9.78 -9.59 -1.13
CA ASN A 69 -10.60 -10.72 -1.58
C ASN A 69 -10.89 -10.64 -3.10
N LYS A 70 -9.87 -10.27 -3.89
CA LYS A 70 -9.92 -10.13 -5.35
C LYS A 70 -8.67 -10.73 -5.96
N GLU A 71 -8.85 -11.49 -7.02
CA GLU A 71 -7.73 -12.10 -7.72
C GLU A 71 -7.09 -11.15 -8.72
N PHE A 72 -5.76 -11.10 -8.69
CA PHE A 72 -4.97 -10.51 -9.76
C PHE A 72 -5.01 -11.39 -11.00
N LYS A 73 -4.98 -10.77 -12.18
CA LYS A 73 -4.91 -11.47 -13.47
C LYS A 73 -3.59 -11.15 -14.16
N LYS A 74 -2.88 -12.18 -14.60
CA LYS A 74 -1.69 -12.02 -15.46
C LYS A 74 -2.10 -11.26 -16.73
N ILE A 75 -1.36 -10.21 -17.06
CA ILE A 75 -1.59 -9.44 -18.26
C ILE A 75 -1.18 -10.31 -19.47
N LYS A 76 -1.92 -10.21 -20.56
CA LYS A 76 -1.60 -10.95 -21.79
C LYS A 76 -0.52 -10.20 -22.58
N PRO A 77 0.36 -10.90 -23.32
CA PRO A 77 1.29 -10.28 -24.26
C PRO A 77 0.57 -9.30 -25.20
N GLN A 78 1.19 -8.15 -25.45
CA GLN A 78 0.68 -7.10 -26.34
C GLN A 78 1.73 -6.77 -27.40
N LYS A 79 1.28 -6.46 -28.62
CA LYS A 79 2.17 -6.18 -29.76
C LYS A 79 3.18 -5.06 -29.47
N ASP A 80 2.77 -4.05 -28.71
CA ASP A 80 3.57 -2.84 -28.43
C ASP A 80 4.23 -2.87 -27.04
N CYS A 81 4.26 -4.03 -26.35
CA CYS A 81 4.90 -4.15 -25.04
C CYS A 81 5.60 -5.50 -24.87
N ARG A 82 6.94 -5.45 -24.86
CA ARG A 82 7.82 -6.64 -24.86
C ARG A 82 7.70 -7.52 -23.62
N ASN A 83 7.30 -6.96 -22.48
CA ASN A 83 7.34 -7.64 -21.19
C ASN A 83 6.07 -7.41 -20.35
N CYS A 84 4.95 -7.02 -20.98
CA CYS A 84 3.71 -6.79 -20.25
C CYS A 84 3.16 -8.06 -19.60
N ASP A 85 3.49 -9.23 -20.12
CA ASP A 85 3.11 -10.53 -19.59
C ASP A 85 3.80 -10.86 -18.28
N GLU A 86 4.90 -10.20 -17.92
CA GLU A 86 5.53 -10.31 -16.60
C GLU A 86 4.72 -9.62 -15.49
N PHE A 87 3.61 -8.94 -15.82
CA PHE A 87 2.82 -8.18 -14.85
C PHE A 87 1.47 -8.82 -14.56
N TYR A 88 1.02 -8.64 -13.33
CA TYR A 88 -0.31 -8.97 -12.86
C TYR A 88 -1.10 -7.68 -12.59
N GLU A 89 -2.37 -7.64 -12.99
CA GLU A 89 -3.26 -6.50 -12.79
C GLU A 89 -4.46 -6.88 -11.93
N LEU A 90 -4.75 -6.06 -10.92
CA LEU A 90 -6.01 -6.13 -10.18
C LEU A 90 -7.04 -5.21 -10.83
N LYS A 91 -8.00 -5.79 -11.56
CA LYS A 91 -9.04 -5.01 -12.23
C LYS A 91 -10.20 -4.71 -11.28
N SER A 92 -10.62 -3.44 -11.25
CA SER A 92 -11.88 -3.02 -10.66
C SER A 92 -12.06 -3.34 -9.17
N VAL A 93 -11.13 -2.88 -8.34
CA VAL A 93 -11.45 -2.79 -6.90
C VAL A 93 -12.63 -1.84 -6.68
N PRO A 94 -13.58 -2.19 -5.78
CA PRO A 94 -14.77 -1.39 -5.52
C PRO A 94 -14.44 -0.07 -4.80
N TRP A 95 -13.24 0.03 -4.21
CA TRP A 95 -12.79 1.21 -3.48
C TRP A 95 -12.34 2.31 -4.42
N LYS A 96 -12.97 3.47 -4.29
CA LYS A 96 -12.63 4.66 -5.07
C LYS A 96 -11.60 5.43 -4.27
N LEU A 97 -10.30 5.18 -4.52
CA LEU A 97 -9.25 5.91 -3.83
C LEU A 97 -9.39 7.43 -3.97
N GLY A 98 -10.02 7.91 -5.05
CA GLY A 98 -10.36 9.33 -5.19
C GLY A 98 -11.37 9.88 -4.16
N GLU A 99 -12.00 9.06 -3.33
CA GLU A 99 -12.84 9.50 -2.21
C GLU A 99 -12.01 9.98 -1.02
N PHE A 100 -10.73 9.58 -0.92
CA PHE A 100 -9.79 10.06 0.10
C PHE A 100 -9.25 11.46 -0.18
N TYR A 101 -9.50 12.01 -1.38
CA TYR A 101 -8.88 13.25 -1.85
C TYR A 101 -9.87 14.35 -2.18
N ASN A 102 -9.47 15.58 -1.90
CA ASN A 102 -9.94 16.79 -2.56
C ASN A 102 -9.04 17.06 -3.77
N PHE A 103 -9.63 17.20 -4.96
CA PHE A 103 -8.88 17.45 -6.19
C PHE A 103 -8.84 18.94 -6.54
N PHE A 104 -7.64 19.46 -6.71
CA PHE A 104 -7.37 20.83 -7.13
C PHE A 104 -6.84 20.85 -8.56
N TYR A 105 -7.34 21.79 -9.35
CA TYR A 105 -7.04 21.92 -10.77
C TYR A 105 -6.23 23.18 -11.01
N GLU A 106 -4.99 23.02 -11.46
CA GLU A 106 -4.18 24.16 -11.87
C GLU A 106 -4.51 24.52 -13.32
N LYS A 107 -5.19 25.65 -13.51
CA LYS A 107 -5.45 26.23 -14.83
C LYS A 107 -4.38 27.26 -15.14
N ILE A 108 -3.69 27.10 -16.27
CA ILE A 108 -2.99 28.22 -16.90
C ILE A 108 -4.04 28.98 -17.71
N LYS A 109 -4.14 30.32 -17.52
CA LYS A 109 -5.09 31.17 -18.25
C LYS A 109 -5.10 30.84 -19.74
N GLY A 110 -6.29 30.59 -20.29
CA GLY A 110 -6.48 30.31 -21.72
C GLY A 110 -6.25 28.87 -22.17
N THR A 111 -5.97 27.92 -21.27
CA THR A 111 -5.73 26.50 -21.63
C THR A 111 -6.55 25.51 -20.79
N ARG A 112 -6.66 24.26 -21.25
CA ARG A 112 -7.16 23.14 -20.43
C ARG A 112 -6.28 23.01 -19.17
N PRO A 113 -6.83 22.55 -18.01
CA PRO A 113 -6.01 22.37 -16.81
C PRO A 113 -4.78 21.55 -17.17
N LYS A 114 -3.60 21.94 -16.66
CA LYS A 114 -2.31 21.31 -17.00
C LYS A 114 -1.94 20.21 -16.02
N LYS A 115 -2.45 20.32 -14.79
CA LYS A 115 -2.13 19.42 -13.67
C LYS A 115 -3.35 19.28 -12.76
N VAL A 116 -3.56 18.05 -12.27
CA VAL A 116 -4.48 17.78 -11.17
C VAL A 116 -3.70 17.22 -10.00
N THR A 117 -3.89 17.84 -8.84
CA THR A 117 -3.30 17.42 -7.57
C THR A 117 -4.42 16.99 -6.63
N GLY A 118 -4.32 15.80 -6.06
CA GLY A 118 -5.13 15.35 -4.94
C GLY A 118 -4.48 15.75 -3.63
N ILE A 119 -5.24 16.37 -2.73
CA ILE A 119 -4.85 16.59 -1.33
C ILE A 119 -5.75 15.69 -0.48
N VAL A 120 -5.15 14.91 0.43
CA VAL A 120 -5.91 14.03 1.32
C VAL A 120 -6.89 14.87 2.15
N LYS A 121 -8.12 14.42 2.28
CA LYS A 121 -9.14 15.14 3.06
C LYS A 121 -8.87 15.00 4.56
N ASN A 122 -9.06 16.08 5.32
CA ASN A 122 -8.93 16.04 6.78
C ASN A 122 -9.85 14.99 7.43
N GLU A 123 -11.07 14.81 6.92
CA GLU A 123 -12.03 13.82 7.42
C GLU A 123 -11.51 12.37 7.38
N VAL A 124 -10.58 12.06 6.46
CA VAL A 124 -9.92 10.74 6.38
C VAL A 124 -9.00 10.53 7.56
N ILE A 125 -8.35 11.60 8.02
CA ILE A 125 -7.41 11.60 9.13
C ILE A 125 -8.19 11.53 10.45
N GLU A 126 -9.16 12.43 10.61
CA GLU A 126 -9.92 12.63 11.85
C GLU A 126 -10.81 11.44 12.20
N ASN A 127 -11.37 10.75 11.20
CA ASN A 127 -12.32 9.66 11.43
C ASN A 127 -11.71 8.26 11.27
N ALA A 128 -10.40 8.15 11.05
CA ALA A 128 -9.77 6.84 10.89
C ALA A 128 -9.80 6.07 12.22
N SER A 129 -10.31 4.84 12.19
CA SER A 129 -10.15 3.90 13.30
C SER A 129 -8.69 3.45 13.44
N ILE A 130 -8.30 2.94 14.61
CA ILE A 130 -6.98 2.32 14.84
C ILE A 130 -6.67 1.24 13.78
N ASN A 131 -7.67 0.44 13.39
CA ASN A 131 -7.48 -0.59 12.37
C ASN A 131 -7.15 0.03 11.00
N GLN A 132 -7.85 1.10 10.62
CA GLN A 132 -7.63 1.82 9.38
C GLN A 132 -6.25 2.50 9.34
N MET A 133 -5.84 3.14 10.43
CA MET A 133 -4.49 3.71 10.56
C MET A 133 -3.41 2.64 10.39
N LYS A 134 -3.53 1.51 11.10
CA LYS A 134 -2.61 0.37 10.97
C LYS A 134 -2.61 -0.21 9.56
N SER A 135 -3.78 -0.32 8.94
CA SER A 135 -3.92 -0.83 7.58
C SER A 135 -3.23 0.07 6.56
N PHE A 136 -3.38 1.38 6.71
CA PHE A 136 -2.66 2.38 5.91
C PHE A 136 -1.16 2.28 6.08
N LEU A 137 -0.66 2.23 7.32
CA LEU A 137 0.78 2.09 7.58
C LEU A 137 1.36 0.77 7.07
N ALA A 138 0.60 -0.32 7.12
CA ALA A 138 1.01 -1.59 6.50
C ALA A 138 1.06 -1.49 4.97
N GLY A 139 0.12 -0.78 4.34
CA GLY A 139 0.14 -0.49 2.91
C GLY A 139 1.38 0.32 2.50
N ILE A 140 1.69 1.39 3.25
CA ILE A 140 2.92 2.18 3.03
C ILE A 140 4.15 1.31 3.25
N TYR A 141 4.21 0.57 4.35
CA TYR A 141 5.36 -0.27 4.67
C TYR A 141 5.65 -1.29 3.57
N ASN A 142 4.61 -1.86 2.99
CA ASN A 142 4.75 -2.81 1.89
C ASN A 142 5.27 -2.16 0.60
N GLY A 143 4.70 -1.02 0.21
CA GLY A 143 5.08 -0.35 -1.05
C GLY A 143 6.39 0.42 -0.99
N PHE A 144 6.69 1.02 0.17
CA PHE A 144 7.63 2.13 0.30
C PHE A 144 8.48 2.05 1.57
N GLY A 145 8.31 0.99 2.37
CA GLY A 145 8.95 0.85 3.67
C GLY A 145 10.18 -0.02 3.66
N THR A 146 11.20 0.41 4.39
CA THR A 146 12.36 -0.39 4.74
C THR A 146 12.52 -0.42 6.26
N MET A 147 13.19 -1.45 6.76
CA MET A 147 13.51 -1.57 8.18
C MET A 147 15.01 -1.70 8.33
N SER A 148 15.59 -0.89 9.21
CA SER A 148 17.01 -0.89 9.55
C SER A 148 17.14 -0.94 11.07
N GLY A 149 17.55 -2.09 11.60
CA GLY A 149 17.52 -2.35 13.04
C GLY A 149 16.10 -2.20 13.61
N ASP A 150 15.94 -1.29 14.56
CA ASP A 150 14.66 -0.98 15.21
C ASP A 150 13.87 0.15 14.53
N THR A 151 14.42 0.72 13.45
CA THR A 151 13.85 1.88 12.77
C THR A 151 13.14 1.46 11.49
N ILE A 152 12.00 2.08 11.21
CA ILE A 152 11.31 2.01 9.92
C ILE A 152 11.52 3.32 9.17
N ILE A 153 11.79 3.20 7.87
CA ILE A 153 11.96 4.31 6.95
C ILE A 153 10.92 4.16 5.84
N PHE A 154 10.06 5.15 5.68
CA PHE A 154 9.16 5.26 4.53
C PHE A 154 9.73 6.26 3.52
N GLN A 155 9.89 5.83 2.28
CA GLN A 155 10.35 6.67 1.18
C GLN A 155 9.19 7.07 0.29
N PHE A 156 8.83 8.34 0.30
CA PHE A 156 7.73 8.83 -0.52
C PHE A 156 8.19 9.38 -1.87
N GLY A 157 7.23 9.61 -2.78
CA GLY A 157 7.47 10.31 -4.03
C GLY A 157 7.52 11.84 -3.88
N HIS A 158 7.88 12.55 -4.95
CA HIS A 158 8.09 14.00 -4.96
C HIS A 158 6.87 14.87 -4.55
N VAL A 159 5.65 14.36 -4.69
CA VAL A 159 4.43 15.00 -4.21
C VAL A 159 3.90 14.11 -3.09
N ASN A 160 3.78 14.64 -1.88
CA ASN A 160 3.42 13.80 -0.74
C ASN A 160 2.38 14.41 0.19
N SER A 161 1.15 14.52 -0.32
CA SER A 161 -0.07 14.69 0.47
C SER A 161 -0.27 13.60 1.52
N LYS A 162 0.42 12.44 1.39
CA LYS A 162 0.39 11.38 2.40
C LYS A 162 1.40 11.54 3.54
N LEU A 163 2.34 12.48 3.45
CA LEU A 163 3.33 12.67 4.51
C LEU A 163 2.64 13.00 5.83
N GLU A 164 1.82 14.05 5.81
CA GLU A 164 1.15 14.59 7.01
C GLU A 164 0.22 13.55 7.66
N ILE A 165 -0.58 12.84 6.87
CA ILE A 165 -1.44 11.76 7.39
C ILE A 165 -0.61 10.60 7.96
N THR A 166 0.56 10.29 7.38
CA THR A 166 1.44 9.25 7.91
C THR A 166 2.02 9.66 9.25
N GLU A 167 2.51 10.90 9.37
CA GLU A 167 2.99 11.48 10.64
C GLU A 167 1.88 11.42 11.69
N ARG A 168 0.68 11.94 11.37
CA ARG A 168 -0.46 11.94 12.30
C ARG A 168 -0.90 10.54 12.70
N PHE A 169 -0.91 9.56 11.79
CA PHE A 169 -1.26 8.18 12.13
C PHE A 169 -0.20 7.50 12.99
N ILE A 170 1.07 7.80 12.79
CA ILE A 170 2.16 7.33 13.66
C ILE A 170 1.96 7.91 15.06
N ASP A 171 1.73 9.21 15.17
CA ASP A 171 1.55 9.89 16.46
C ASP A 171 0.27 9.46 17.20
N SER A 172 -0.79 9.11 16.46
CA SER A 172 -2.07 8.65 17.02
C SER A 172 -2.04 7.19 17.48
N LEU A 173 -1.06 6.40 17.04
CA LEU A 173 -0.94 5.00 17.42
C LEU A 173 0.00 4.86 18.61
N ASP A 174 -0.55 4.37 19.73
CA ASP A 174 0.22 4.11 20.94
C ASP A 174 1.48 3.29 20.64
N GLY A 175 2.62 3.87 21.04
CA GLY A 175 3.92 3.22 20.92
C GLY A 175 4.56 3.38 19.54
N ALA A 176 4.45 4.52 18.87
CA ALA A 176 5.40 4.89 17.84
C ALA A 176 6.14 6.16 18.28
N GLU A 177 7.43 6.24 17.99
CA GLU A 177 8.21 7.46 18.20
C GLU A 177 8.64 7.99 16.84
N PHE A 178 7.97 9.05 16.39
CA PHE A 178 8.41 9.79 15.22
C PHE A 178 9.79 10.39 15.50
N MET A 179 10.76 10.10 14.62
CA MET A 179 12.13 10.61 14.80
C MET A 179 12.34 11.89 14.01
N LYS A 180 12.14 11.83 12.69
CA LYS A 180 12.36 12.96 11.78
C LYS A 180 11.83 12.66 10.39
N THR A 181 11.55 13.75 9.68
CA THR A 181 11.42 13.74 8.22
C THR A 181 12.69 14.33 7.62
N ILE A 182 13.35 13.58 6.73
CA ILE A 182 14.50 14.05 5.96
C ILE A 182 14.00 14.50 4.57
N PRO A 183 14.12 15.79 4.22
CA PRO A 183 13.89 16.22 2.85
C PRO A 183 15.01 15.63 1.97
N VAL A 184 14.66 14.93 0.90
CA VAL A 184 15.66 14.51 -0.10
C VAL A 184 15.86 15.65 -1.08
N GLU A 185 17.12 16.05 -1.29
CA GLU A 185 17.49 17.09 -2.26
C GLU A 185 17.04 16.70 -3.67
N LYS A 186 16.61 17.70 -4.44
CA LYS A 186 15.98 17.55 -5.77
C LYS A 186 16.83 16.80 -6.81
N ASP A 187 18.12 16.62 -6.56
CA ASP A 187 19.08 16.16 -7.56
C ASP A 187 19.30 14.63 -7.56
N ILE A 188 18.67 13.89 -6.64
CA ILE A 188 18.63 12.43 -6.70
C ILE A 188 17.36 12.02 -7.45
N LEU A 189 17.54 11.65 -8.72
CA LEU A 189 16.49 11.11 -9.62
C LEU A 189 15.59 10.11 -8.87
N GLY A 190 14.38 10.53 -8.52
CA GLY A 190 13.32 9.67 -7.99
C GLY A 190 13.11 9.67 -6.46
N GLY A 191 13.88 10.44 -5.68
CA GLY A 191 13.70 10.52 -4.22
C GLY A 191 12.71 11.60 -3.77
N GLY A 192 11.66 11.23 -3.03
CA GLY A 192 10.88 12.17 -2.21
C GLY A 192 11.27 12.08 -0.72
N PRO A 193 10.53 12.76 0.18
CA PRO A 193 10.91 12.84 1.59
C PRO A 193 10.97 11.46 2.25
N LEU A 194 11.92 11.29 3.16
CA LEU A 194 12.03 10.10 4.00
C LEU A 194 11.41 10.38 5.35
N LEU A 195 10.45 9.56 5.76
CA LEU A 195 9.90 9.57 7.11
C LEU A 195 10.55 8.45 7.92
N ILE A 196 11.11 8.79 9.06
CA ILE A 196 11.85 7.86 9.92
C ILE A 196 11.19 7.82 11.31
N PHE A 197 10.87 6.61 11.77
CA PHE A 197 10.26 6.41 13.09
C PHE A 197 10.65 5.07 13.71
N VAL A 198 10.55 4.98 15.03
CA VAL A 198 10.74 3.74 15.77
C VAL A 198 9.36 3.19 16.15
N PRO A 199 8.89 2.10 15.49
CA PRO A 199 7.69 1.43 15.96
C PRO A 199 7.99 0.71 17.28
N LYS A 200 7.08 0.81 18.25
CA LYS A 200 7.12 0.11 19.54
C LYS A 200 5.89 -0.78 19.68
N GLY A 201 5.96 -1.67 20.67
CA GLY A 201 4.87 -2.55 21.07
C GLY A 201 4.19 -3.29 19.91
N ASN A 202 2.87 -3.17 19.86
CA ASN A 202 2.04 -3.91 18.90
C ASN A 202 2.22 -3.43 17.45
N LEU A 203 2.60 -2.17 17.21
CA LEU A 203 2.80 -1.67 15.85
C LEU A 203 4.01 -2.32 15.18
N LYS A 204 5.13 -2.46 15.91
CA LYS A 204 6.32 -3.16 15.40
C LYS A 204 5.99 -4.59 15.01
N LYS A 205 5.35 -5.32 15.93
CA LYS A 205 4.92 -6.71 15.69
C LYS A 205 3.97 -6.81 14.49
N PHE A 206 3.06 -5.85 14.36
CA PHE A 206 2.10 -5.78 13.25
C PHE A 206 2.82 -5.61 11.90
N LEU A 207 3.71 -4.64 11.75
CA LEU A 207 4.43 -4.41 10.48
C LEU A 207 5.38 -5.56 10.13
N LEU A 208 6.05 -6.16 11.13
CA LEU A 208 6.88 -7.35 10.94
C LEU A 208 6.07 -8.57 10.48
N ASN A 209 4.89 -8.77 11.04
CA ASN A 209 4.00 -9.86 10.63
C ASN A 209 3.54 -9.70 9.18
N GLU A 210 3.32 -8.46 8.73
CA GLU A 210 2.91 -8.19 7.35
C GLU A 210 3.99 -8.64 6.37
N ARG A 211 5.26 -8.26 6.62
CA ARG A 211 6.40 -8.71 5.82
C ARG A 211 6.57 -10.22 5.85
N LYS A 212 6.43 -10.83 7.04
CA LYS A 212 6.50 -12.28 7.20
C LYS A 212 5.40 -12.97 6.38
N ARG A 213 4.18 -12.42 6.35
CA ARG A 213 3.07 -12.97 5.56
C ARG A 213 3.37 -12.92 4.07
N ILE A 214 3.83 -11.78 3.56
CA ILE A 214 4.23 -11.59 2.15
C ILE A 214 5.28 -12.63 1.74
N ASN A 215 6.35 -12.77 2.52
CA ASN A 215 7.41 -13.75 2.24
C ASN A 215 6.91 -15.19 2.29
N THR A 216 6.02 -15.49 3.23
CA THR A 216 5.42 -16.83 3.35
C THR A 216 4.58 -17.17 2.13
N LEU A 217 3.80 -16.21 1.62
CA LEU A 217 2.98 -16.39 0.42
C LEU A 217 3.84 -16.62 -0.82
N ALA A 218 4.89 -15.82 -1.00
CA ALA A 218 5.84 -15.98 -2.10
C ALA A 218 6.49 -17.38 -2.09
N ASN A 219 7.00 -17.81 -0.94
CA ASN A 219 7.67 -19.10 -0.80
C ASN A 219 6.71 -20.28 -1.08
N ARG A 220 5.47 -20.21 -0.61
CA ARG A 220 4.46 -21.24 -0.88
C ARG A 220 4.16 -21.35 -2.37
N ALA A 221 3.95 -20.22 -3.04
CA ALA A 221 3.64 -20.21 -4.47
C ALA A 221 4.79 -20.79 -5.31
N ASN A 222 6.04 -20.46 -4.97
CA ASN A 222 7.22 -21.01 -5.63
C ASN A 222 7.40 -22.52 -5.38
N SER A 223 7.01 -23.02 -4.21
CA SER A 223 7.06 -24.45 -3.89
C SER A 223 5.97 -25.29 -4.57
N SER A 224 4.87 -24.65 -4.99
CA SER A 224 3.75 -25.30 -5.68
C SER A 224 3.82 -25.25 -7.21
N ALA A 225 4.81 -24.56 -7.77
CA ALA A 225 5.01 -24.53 -9.22
C ALA A 225 5.53 -25.91 -9.70
N PRO A 226 4.87 -26.57 -10.68
CA PRO A 226 5.40 -27.78 -11.28
C PRO A 226 6.77 -27.48 -11.90
N LYS A 227 7.75 -28.33 -11.59
CA LYS A 227 9.10 -28.29 -12.20
C LYS A 227 9.06 -28.78 -13.63
#